data_AF-A0A166GE86-F1
#
_entry.id   AF-A0A166GE86-F1
#
_cell.length_a   1.000
_cell.length_b   1.000
_cell.length_c   1.000
_cell.angle_alpha   90.00
_cell.angle_beta   90.00
_cell.angle_gamma   90.00
#
_symmetry.space_group_name_H-M   'P 1'
#
loop_
_entity.id
_entity.type
_entity.pdbx_description
1 polymer ?
#
loop_
_entity_poly.entity_id
_entity_poly.type
_entity_poly.pdbx_seq_one_letter_code
_entity_poly.pdbx_strand_id
1 'polypeptide(L)' 'MRTMNKNQQILLKYLESLIPKDDVLLGLAEFQIRLGDHSVPKEVYVALGVLNNNEINSVLHELTKPA' A
#
# COMPACT_ATOMS: atom_id res chain seq x y z
N MET A 1 -12.66 -7.03 13.51
CA MET A 1 -11.89 -6.19 12.56
C MET A 1 -10.73 -5.57 13.29
N ARG A 2 -9.49 -5.74 12.81
CA ARG A 2 -8.34 -5.02 13.36
C ARG A 2 -8.45 -3.59 12.83
N THR A 3 -8.61 -2.60 13.70
CA THR A 3 -8.74 -1.20 13.28
C THR A 3 -7.44 -0.74 12.64
N MET A 4 -7.47 -0.42 11.34
CA MET A 4 -6.29 0.10 10.63
C MET A 4 -5.97 1.51 11.11
N ASN A 5 -4.70 1.76 11.44
CA ASN A 5 -4.24 3.09 11.79
C ASN A 5 -4.18 4.01 10.55
N LYS A 6 -3.99 5.33 10.77
CA LYS A 6 -3.97 6.33 9.70
C LYS A 6 -2.92 6.04 8.60
N ASN A 7 -1.73 5.59 8.99
CA ASN A 7 -0.65 5.31 8.05
C ASN A 7 -0.95 4.05 7.22
N GLN A 8 -1.56 3.03 7.84
CA GLN A 8 -2.04 1.86 7.10
C GLN A 8 -3.11 2.24 6.08
N GLN A 9 -4.03 3.13 6.43
CA GLN A 9 -5.07 3.62 5.50
C GLN A 9 -4.48 4.43 4.34
N ILE A 10 -3.46 5.26 4.60
CA ILE A 10 -2.75 6.02 3.55
C ILE A 10 -2.10 5.04 2.57
N LEU A 11 -1.37 4.05 3.09
CA LEU A 11 -0.69 3.06 2.25
C LEU A 11 -1.70 2.22 1.45
N LEU A 12 -2.76 1.73 2.10
CA LEU A 12 -3.79 0.91 1.43
C LEU A 12 -4.44 1.67 0.28
N LYS A 13 -4.93 2.89 0.51
CA LYS A 13 -5.60 3.70 -0.52
C LYS A 13 -4.68 4.00 -1.70
N TYR A 14 -3.38 4.20 -1.44
CA TYR A 14 -2.41 4.42 -2.50
C TYR A 14 -2.17 3.14 -3.32
N LEU A 15 -2.07 1.99 -2.67
CA LEU A 15 -1.92 0.72 -3.39
C LEU A 15 -3.18 0.38 -4.19
N GLU A 16 -4.37 0.59 -3.64
CA GLU A 16 -5.65 0.41 -4.35
C GLU A 16 -5.76 1.29 -5.59
N SER A 17 -5.21 2.52 -5.57
CA SER A 17 -5.27 3.42 -6.73
C SER A 17 -4.32 3.02 -7.88
N LEU A 18 -3.32 2.18 -7.59
CA LEU A 18 -2.38 1.65 -8.58
C LEU A 18 -2.83 0.31 -9.18
N ILE A 19 -3.76 -0.39 -8.55
CA ILE A 19 -4.20 -1.72 -8.98
C ILE A 19 -5.20 -1.59 -10.14
N PRO A 20 -4.85 -2.10 -11.34
CA PRO A 20 -5.83 -2.31 -12.39
C PRO A 20 -6.85 -3.33 -11.92
N LYS A 21 -8.10 -3.20 -12.39
CA LYS A 21 -9.18 -4.11 -12.02
C LYS A 21 -8.72 -5.57 -12.21
N ASP A 22 -8.74 -6.32 -11.11
CA ASP A 22 -8.40 -7.75 -11.01
C ASP A 22 -6.89 -8.12 -11.12
N ASP A 23 -5.95 -7.16 -11.12
CA ASP A 23 -4.50 -7.45 -11.17
C ASP A 23 -3.70 -6.75 -10.06
N VAL A 24 -3.76 -7.32 -8.86
CA VAL A 24 -3.02 -6.85 -7.68
C VAL A 24 -1.50 -6.88 -7.90
N LEU A 25 -0.99 -7.86 -8.64
CA LEU A 25 0.45 -8.01 -8.88
C LEU A 25 0.99 -6.88 -9.74
N LEU A 26 0.24 -6.47 -10.77
CA LEU A 26 0.59 -5.33 -11.61
C LEU A 26 0.62 -4.02 -10.82
N GLY A 27 -0.35 -3.79 -9.93
CA GLY A 27 -0.36 -2.62 -9.06
C GLY A 27 0.82 -2.58 -8.08
N LEU A 28 1.24 -3.73 -7.54
CA LEU A 28 2.42 -3.83 -6.67
C LEU A 28 3.73 -3.60 -7.45
N ALA A 29 3.82 -4.07 -8.69
CA ALA A 29 4.97 -3.81 -9.55
C ALA A 29 5.11 -2.30 -9.86
N GLU A 30 3.99 -1.65 -10.22
CA GLU A 30 3.93 -0.20 -10.43
C GLU A 30 4.33 0.57 -9.17
N PHE A 31 3.89 0.12 -7.99
CA PHE A 31 4.29 0.72 -6.72
C PHE A 31 5.81 0.67 -6.50
N GLN A 32 6.45 -0.47 -6.78
CA GLN A 32 7.90 -0.62 -6.65
C GLN A 32 8.67 0.27 -7.62
N ILE A 33 8.22 0.38 -8.87
CA ILE A 33 8.80 1.30 -9.87
C ILE A 33 8.73 2.74 -9.34
N ARG A 34 7.56 3.19 -8.91
CA ARG A 34 7.38 4.55 -8.40
C ARG A 34 8.20 4.86 -7.16
N LEU A 35 8.37 3.88 -6.27
CA LEU A 35 9.23 4.01 -5.10
C LEU A 35 10.69 4.22 -5.50
N GLY A 36 11.18 3.46 -6.49
CA GLY A 36 12.53 3.60 -7.05
C GLY A 36 12.75 4.94 -7.75
N ASP A 37 11.74 5.43 -8.45
CA ASP A 37 11.78 6.70 -9.19
C ASP A 37 11.44 7.93 -8.32
N HIS A 38 11.27 7.75 -7.01
CA HIS A 38 10.90 8.82 -6.08
C HIS A 38 9.61 9.59 -6.42
N SER A 39 8.68 8.94 -7.14
CA SER A 39 7.44 9.55 -7.65
C SER A 39 6.20 9.24 -6.81
N VAL A 40 6.39 8.58 -5.67
CA VAL A 40 5.35 8.32 -4.68
C VAL A 40 5.04 9.59 -3.86
N PRO A 41 3.78 9.87 -3.46
CA PRO A 41 3.46 10.98 -2.56
C PRO A 41 4.22 10.92 -1.23
N LYS A 42 4.58 12.10 -0.70
CA LYS A 42 5.34 12.23 0.55
C LYS A 42 4.68 11.50 1.72
N GLU A 43 3.35 11.52 1.79
CA GLU A 43 2.57 10.90 2.85
C GLU A 43 2.75 9.38 2.89
N VAL A 44 2.95 8.75 1.73
CA VAL A 44 3.20 7.31 1.63
C VAL A 44 4.61 6.98 2.12
N TYR A 45 5.62 7.81 1.80
CA TYR A 45 6.96 7.67 2.37
C TYR A 45 6.94 7.79 3.90
N VAL A 46 6.20 8.77 4.43
CA VAL A 46 6.00 8.93 5.88
C VAL A 46 5.32 7.70 6.47
N ALA A 47 4.26 7.19 5.82
CA ALA A 47 3.59 5.97 6.27
C ALA A 47 4.55 4.78 6.32
N LEU A 48 5.32 4.53 5.25
CA LEU A 48 6.31 3.44 5.20
C LEU A 48 7.39 3.56 6.29
N GLY A 49 7.84 4.77 6.59
CA GLY A 49 8.85 5.00 7.63
C GLY A 49 8.33 4.81 9.07
N VAL A 50 7.01 4.86 9.28
CA VAL A 50 6.38 4.70 10.61
C VAL A 50 5.86 3.29 10.83
N LEU A 51 5.35 2.63 9.79
CA LEU A 51 4.75 1.31 9.89
C LEU A 51 5.81 0.23 10.16
N ASN A 52 5.50 -0.69 11.07
CA ASN A 52 6.30 -1.91 11.23
C ASN A 52 5.85 -3.02 10.26
N ASN A 53 6.65 -4.08 10.17
CA ASN A 53 6.38 -5.21 9.27
C ASN A 53 5.00 -5.85 9.49
N ASN A 54 4.50 -5.95 10.72
CA ASN A 54 3.19 -6.54 11.00
C ASN A 54 2.06 -5.65 10.46
N GLU A 55 2.23 -4.34 10.54
CA GLU A 55 1.24 -3.38 10.05
C GLU A 55 1.25 -3.30 8.51
N ILE A 56 2.43 -3.39 7.88
CA ILE A 56 2.58 -3.51 6.43
C ILE A 56 1.94 -4.80 5.94
N ASN A 57 2.24 -5.94 6.58
CA ASN A 57 1.62 -7.23 6.24
C ASN A 57 0.09 -7.19 6.36
N SER A 58 -0.44 -6.44 7.34
CA SER A 58 -1.88 -6.23 7.46
C SER A 58 -2.46 -5.43 6.31
N VAL A 59 -1.73 -4.44 5.76
CA VAL A 59 -2.15 -3.70 4.57
C VAL A 59 -2.16 -4.60 3.34
N LEU A 60 -1.08 -5.36 3.13
CA LEU A 60 -0.98 -6.28 1.99
C LEU A 60 -2.05 -7.38 2.05
N HIS A 61 -2.33 -7.91 3.24
CA HIS A 61 -3.40 -8.87 3.43
C HIS A 61 -4.75 -8.28 3.03
N GLU A 62 -5.05 -7.04 3.45
CA GLU A 62 -6.30 -6.37 3.07
C GLU A 62 -6.40 -6.14 1.56
N LEU A 63 -5.29 -5.74 0.93
CA LEU A 63 -5.19 -5.51 -0.52
C LEU A 63 -5.49 -6.77 -1.34
N THR A 64 -5.15 -7.95 -0.81
CA THR A 64 -5.33 -9.26 -1.49
C THR A 64 -6.64 -9.96 -1.14
N LYS A 65 -7.49 -9.37 -0.29
CA LYS A 65 -8.77 -10.00 0.03
C LYS A 65 -9.66 -10.02 -1.21
N PRO A 66 -10.35 -11.14 -1.49
CA PRO A 66 -11.44 -11.16 -2.45
C PRO A 66 -12.49 -10.10 -2.08
N ALA A 67 -13.00 -9.39 -3.09
CA ALA A 67 -14.08 -8.42 -2.94
C ALA A 67 -15.40 -9.07 -2.47
#